data_AF-A0AA41W3R7-F1
#
_entry.id   AF-A0AA41W3R7-F1
#
_cell.length_a   1.000
_cell.length_b   1.000
_cell.length_c   1.000
_cell.angle_alpha   90.00
_cell.angle_beta   90.00
_cell.angle_gamma   90.00
#
_symmetry.space_group_name_H-M   'P 1'
#
loop_
_entity.id
_entity.type
_entity.pdbx_description
1 polymer ?
#
loop_
_entity_poly.entity_id
_entity_poly.type
_entity_poly.pdbx_seq_one_letter_code
_entity_poly.pdbx_strand_id
1 'polypeptide(L)'
;MFFQMSRKLASCAATAAMYALLAMSPASAGVYEDFRPIYKLRSDLQCWPTAPNQGSNSGQCLSRSNFQSQQPPVYVEEYQEVVNGKSHQLITYWAYYGNQNGCASVDNGHDDDWEAMTLHLVDQALFHITYWQHNGRYTRKASDVELDGTHPVVYVGKYSHGNYHDQRSRSSADGWTFLTGGYCYYWKDPRGPGETWANGVAPLNDIGQGSIFPGSTNPLNRDLRPHERGVCRTDGGKVIGGIIDGTENTCQRNPSYLKDENLTLQDMLYLDIY
;
A
#
# COMPACT_ATOMS: atom_id res chain seq x y z
N MET A 1 -26.49 -44.88 -54.27
CA MET A 1 -27.00 -43.50 -54.46
C MET A 1 -27.70 -43.12 -53.17
N PHE A 2 -27.36 -41.99 -52.52
CA PHE A 2 -27.93 -41.51 -51.24
C PHE A 2 -27.70 -42.41 -49.99
N PHE A 3 -27.48 -41.90 -48.77
CA PHE A 3 -26.92 -40.61 -48.32
C PHE A 3 -26.35 -40.81 -46.89
N GLN A 4 -25.29 -40.11 -46.50
CA GLN A 4 -24.85 -40.08 -45.09
C GLN A 4 -25.79 -39.20 -44.26
N MET A 5 -26.05 -39.58 -43.00
CA MET A 5 -26.40 -38.60 -41.96
C MET A 5 -25.68 -38.91 -40.65
N SER A 6 -24.92 -37.93 -40.18
CA SER A 6 -24.10 -37.99 -38.98
C SER A 6 -24.88 -37.61 -37.72
N ARG A 7 -24.54 -38.21 -36.59
CA ARG A 7 -24.64 -37.55 -35.28
C ARG A 7 -23.31 -37.67 -34.54
N LYS A 8 -22.43 -36.67 -34.71
CA LYS A 8 -21.32 -36.44 -33.77
C LYS A 8 -21.90 -35.84 -32.50
N LEU A 9 -21.75 -36.52 -31.38
CA LEU A 9 -21.95 -35.92 -30.06
C LEU A 9 -20.78 -34.96 -29.80
N ALA A 10 -21.08 -33.67 -29.63
CA ALA A 10 -20.10 -32.69 -29.19
C ALA A 10 -19.89 -32.86 -27.67
N SER A 11 -18.73 -33.38 -27.28
CA SER A 11 -18.30 -33.33 -25.89
C SER A 11 -17.72 -31.94 -25.61
N CYS A 12 -18.36 -31.17 -24.73
CA CYS A 12 -17.77 -29.94 -24.21
C CYS A 12 -16.66 -30.32 -23.21
N ALA A 13 -15.41 -30.29 -23.69
CA ALA A 13 -14.26 -30.32 -22.79
C ALA A 13 -14.13 -28.96 -22.10
N ALA A 14 -14.58 -28.89 -20.84
CA ALA A 14 -14.34 -27.71 -20.00
C ALA A 14 -12.84 -27.56 -19.75
N THR A 15 -12.28 -26.42 -20.13
CA THR A 15 -10.88 -26.09 -19.89
C THR A 15 -10.71 -25.81 -18.40
N ALA A 16 -10.13 -26.75 -17.66
CA ALA A 16 -9.78 -26.53 -16.26
C ALA A 16 -8.64 -25.50 -16.19
N ALA A 17 -8.94 -24.29 -15.70
CA ALA A 17 -7.91 -23.32 -15.36
C ALA A 17 -7.08 -23.88 -14.20
N MET A 18 -5.81 -24.18 -14.48
CA MET A 18 -4.90 -24.77 -13.51
C MET A 18 -4.35 -23.63 -12.62
N TYR A 19 -5.07 -23.29 -11.56
CA TYR A 19 -4.59 -22.34 -10.55
C TYR A 19 -3.39 -22.95 -9.82
N ALA A 20 -2.20 -22.55 -10.24
CA ALA A 20 -0.98 -22.79 -9.47
C ALA A 20 -1.05 -21.91 -8.21
N LEU A 21 -1.12 -22.52 -7.03
CA LEU A 21 -0.71 -21.85 -5.81
C LEU A 21 0.78 -21.54 -5.95
N LEU A 22 1.10 -20.29 -6.31
CA LEU A 22 2.45 -19.76 -6.30
C LEU A 22 2.89 -19.62 -4.82
N ALA A 23 3.46 -20.70 -4.29
CA ALA A 23 4.33 -20.60 -3.14
C ALA A 23 5.48 -19.64 -3.49
N MET A 24 5.77 -18.66 -2.63
CA MET A 24 6.82 -17.67 -2.88
C MET A 24 8.15 -18.37 -3.15
N SER A 25 8.77 -18.01 -4.27
CA SER A 25 10.08 -18.55 -4.61
C SER A 25 11.12 -18.03 -3.61
N PRO A 26 12.15 -18.82 -3.26
CA PRO A 26 13.24 -18.34 -2.40
C PRO A 26 14.03 -17.18 -3.04
N ALA A 27 13.91 -16.98 -4.36
CA ALA A 27 14.50 -15.83 -5.05
C ALA A 27 13.69 -14.53 -4.82
N SER A 28 12.36 -14.58 -4.82
CA SER A 28 11.55 -13.38 -4.53
C SER A 28 11.59 -13.00 -3.05
N ALA A 29 11.81 -13.96 -2.14
CA ALA A 29 12.04 -13.69 -0.71
C ALA A 29 13.19 -12.71 -0.43
N GLY A 30 14.30 -12.79 -1.19
CA GLY A 30 15.42 -11.84 -1.07
C GLY A 30 15.02 -10.42 -1.50
N VAL A 31 14.39 -10.29 -2.67
CA VAL A 31 13.96 -8.99 -3.23
C VAL A 31 13.00 -8.25 -2.29
N TYR A 32 12.08 -8.96 -1.64
CA TYR A 32 11.15 -8.33 -0.70
C TYR A 32 11.84 -7.74 0.53
N GLU A 33 12.86 -8.43 1.04
CA GLU A 33 13.66 -7.94 2.16
C GLU A 33 14.56 -6.79 1.70
N ASP A 34 15.27 -6.93 0.58
CA ASP A 34 16.16 -5.90 0.02
C ASP A 34 15.46 -4.56 -0.20
N PHE A 35 14.19 -4.59 -0.65
CA PHE A 35 13.39 -3.39 -0.89
C PHE A 35 12.33 -3.11 0.18
N ARG A 36 12.33 -3.81 1.33
CA ARG A 36 11.31 -3.56 2.37
C ARG A 36 11.33 -2.09 2.82
N PRO A 37 10.18 -1.45 3.07
CA PRO A 37 10.18 -0.04 3.45
C PRO A 37 10.65 0.17 4.90
N ILE A 38 11.24 1.34 5.16
CA ILE A 38 11.62 1.79 6.50
C ILE A 38 10.61 2.85 6.95
N TYR A 39 9.72 2.45 7.85
CA TYR A 39 8.66 3.31 8.35
C TYR A 39 9.17 4.19 9.50
N LYS A 40 9.13 5.51 9.31
CA LYS A 40 9.31 6.52 10.35
C LYS A 40 7.96 6.72 11.04
N LEU A 41 7.88 6.30 12.29
CA LEU A 41 6.71 6.40 13.15
C LEU A 41 6.87 7.59 14.10
N ARG A 42 5.76 8.21 14.52
CA ARG A 42 5.81 9.31 15.49
C ARG A 42 5.89 8.78 16.93
N SER A 43 6.56 9.51 17.82
CA SER A 43 6.63 9.15 19.24
C SER A 43 5.31 9.33 20.02
N ASP A 44 4.29 9.96 19.41
CA ASP A 44 2.87 9.98 19.84
C ASP A 44 1.95 9.28 18.82
N LEU A 45 2.45 8.32 18.04
CA LEU A 45 1.56 7.48 17.22
C LEU A 45 0.48 6.87 18.13
N GLN A 46 -0.78 7.03 17.76
CA GLN A 46 -1.91 6.69 18.63
C GLN A 46 -2.26 5.19 18.56
N CYS A 47 -1.98 4.57 17.42
CA CYS A 47 -2.08 3.14 17.21
C CYS A 47 -0.74 2.64 16.65
N TRP A 48 -0.07 1.72 17.35
CA TRP A 48 1.19 1.19 16.84
C TRP A 48 0.94 0.01 15.88
N PRO A 49 1.82 -0.21 14.89
CA PRO A 49 1.68 -1.34 13.98
C PRO A 49 1.57 -2.65 14.74
N THR A 50 0.71 -3.55 14.28
CA THR A 50 0.51 -4.87 14.88
C THR A 50 0.34 -5.95 13.81
N ALA A 51 0.22 -7.21 14.21
CA ALA A 51 -0.18 -8.29 13.31
C ALA A 51 -1.70 -8.51 13.40
N PRO A 52 -2.42 -8.77 12.29
CA PRO A 52 -3.79 -9.23 12.32
C PRO A 52 -3.86 -10.66 12.88
N ASN A 53 -4.84 -10.93 13.74
CA ASN A 53 -4.99 -12.23 14.37
C ASN A 53 -5.76 -13.21 13.45
N GLN A 54 -5.09 -13.71 12.41
CA GLN A 54 -5.60 -14.74 11.47
C GLN A 54 -7.03 -14.46 10.94
N GLY A 55 -7.27 -13.23 10.48
CA GLY A 55 -8.59 -12.77 10.01
C GLY A 55 -9.62 -12.47 11.09
N SER A 56 -9.31 -12.68 12.37
CA SER A 56 -10.10 -12.22 13.52
C SER A 56 -9.56 -10.89 14.05
N ASN A 57 -9.89 -9.86 13.28
CA ASN A 57 -9.78 -8.44 13.55
C ASN A 57 -10.16 -8.05 14.99
N SER A 58 -9.37 -7.18 15.63
CA SER A 58 -9.52 -6.85 17.05
C SER A 58 -10.04 -5.44 17.34
N GLY A 59 -9.93 -4.49 16.40
CA GLY A 59 -10.21 -3.07 16.67
C GLY A 59 -9.27 -2.42 17.71
N GLN A 60 -8.18 -3.09 18.10
CA GLN A 60 -7.40 -2.70 19.28
C GLN A 60 -6.02 -2.16 18.93
N CYS A 61 -5.73 -0.95 19.42
CA CYS A 61 -4.41 -0.35 19.29
C CYS A 61 -3.36 -1.04 20.14
N LEU A 62 -2.25 -1.41 19.49
CA LEU A 62 -1.04 -1.80 20.18
C LEU A 62 -0.39 -0.55 20.81
N SER A 63 0.13 -0.70 22.03
CA SER A 63 0.90 0.36 22.70
C SER A 63 2.34 0.41 22.18
N ARG A 64 3.00 1.58 22.33
CA ARG A 64 4.42 1.75 21.99
C ARG A 64 5.32 0.72 22.67
N SER A 65 5.09 0.43 23.96
CA SER A 65 5.88 -0.54 24.71
C SER A 65 5.76 -1.95 24.16
N ASN A 66 4.55 -2.35 23.74
CA ASN A 66 4.31 -3.68 23.21
C ASN A 66 4.91 -3.81 21.80
N PHE A 67 4.73 -2.79 20.95
CA PHE A 67 5.40 -2.69 19.65
C PHE A 67 6.94 -2.75 19.79
N GLN A 68 7.54 -2.01 20.72
CA GLN A 68 8.98 -2.05 20.97
C GLN A 68 9.46 -3.41 21.46
N SER A 69 8.63 -4.15 22.21
CA SER A 69 8.96 -5.51 22.67
C SER A 69 8.85 -6.57 21.58
N GLN A 70 7.94 -6.39 20.62
CA GLN A 70 7.71 -7.30 19.51
C GLN A 70 7.13 -6.51 18.32
N GLN A 71 8.00 -6.14 17.37
CA GLN A 71 7.58 -5.48 16.14
C GLN A 71 6.94 -6.53 15.20
N PRO A 72 5.79 -6.25 14.58
CA PRO A 72 5.22 -7.12 13.55
C PRO A 72 6.05 -7.02 12.23
N PRO A 73 5.89 -7.98 11.31
CA PRO A 73 6.34 -7.82 9.93
C PRO A 73 5.42 -6.87 9.15
N VAL A 74 5.88 -6.41 7.99
CA VAL A 74 4.97 -5.92 6.93
C VAL A 74 4.59 -7.05 5.99
N TYR A 75 3.37 -7.01 5.47
CA TYR A 75 2.83 -8.08 4.64
C TYR A 75 3.02 -7.77 3.15
N VAL A 76 3.49 -8.72 2.35
CA VAL A 76 3.89 -8.49 0.95
C VAL A 76 3.09 -9.31 -0.06
N GLU A 77 2.72 -8.68 -1.18
CA GLU A 77 2.21 -9.33 -2.38
C GLU A 77 2.98 -8.84 -3.63
N GLU A 78 3.14 -9.70 -4.64
CA GLU A 78 3.88 -9.38 -5.87
C GLU A 78 3.05 -9.58 -7.15
N TYR A 79 3.27 -8.77 -8.17
CA TYR A 79 2.84 -9.05 -9.54
C TYR A 79 4.03 -8.83 -10.47
N GLN A 80 4.29 -9.74 -11.41
CA GLN A 80 5.46 -9.67 -12.28
C GLN A 80 5.07 -9.96 -13.72
N GLU A 81 5.63 -9.21 -14.65
CA GLU A 81 5.46 -9.38 -16.09
C GLU A 81 6.77 -9.08 -16.82
N VAL A 82 6.97 -9.69 -18.00
CA VAL A 82 8.09 -9.34 -18.88
C VAL A 82 7.57 -8.43 -19.98
N VAL A 83 7.96 -7.16 -19.96
CA VAL A 83 7.53 -6.13 -20.91
C VAL A 83 8.76 -5.64 -21.68
N ASN A 84 8.65 -5.57 -23.01
CA ASN A 84 9.73 -5.12 -23.91
C ASN A 84 11.11 -5.77 -23.64
N GLY A 85 11.12 -7.01 -23.16
CA GLY A 85 12.34 -7.78 -22.84
C GLY A 85 12.96 -7.51 -21.47
N LYS A 86 12.37 -6.61 -20.66
CA LYS A 86 12.76 -6.31 -19.28
C LYS A 86 11.82 -7.02 -18.30
N SER A 87 12.31 -7.35 -17.11
CA SER A 87 11.49 -7.90 -16.02
C SER A 87 10.89 -6.76 -15.19
N HIS A 88 9.57 -6.58 -15.26
CA HIS A 88 8.85 -5.60 -14.46
C HIS A 88 8.15 -6.28 -13.27
N GLN A 89 8.23 -5.67 -12.08
CA GLN A 89 7.63 -6.20 -10.86
C GLN A 89 6.94 -5.09 -10.06
N LEU A 90 5.70 -5.33 -9.66
CA LEU A 90 4.98 -4.56 -8.64
C LEU A 90 5.06 -5.30 -7.31
N ILE A 91 5.54 -4.65 -6.26
CA ILE A 91 5.59 -5.21 -4.91
C ILE A 91 4.78 -4.31 -4.00
N THR A 92 3.65 -4.78 -3.48
CA THR A 92 2.86 -4.02 -2.49
C THR A 92 3.15 -4.53 -1.08
N TYR A 93 3.63 -3.61 -0.24
CA TYR A 93 3.78 -3.81 1.20
C TYR A 93 2.58 -3.23 1.92
N TRP A 94 2.06 -3.98 2.89
CA TRP A 94 0.88 -3.67 3.68
C TRP A 94 1.27 -3.62 5.16
N ALA A 95 1.06 -2.45 5.77
CA ALA A 95 1.15 -2.24 7.21
C ALA A 95 -0.24 -2.35 7.84
N TYR A 96 -0.35 -3.08 8.95
CA TYR A 96 -1.61 -3.22 9.71
C TYR A 96 -1.55 -2.50 11.05
N TYR A 97 -2.62 -1.80 11.37
CA TYR A 97 -2.86 -1.16 12.66
C TYR A 97 -4.25 -1.60 13.14
N GLY A 98 -4.37 -1.98 14.42
CA GLY A 98 -5.63 -2.54 14.91
C GLY A 98 -6.83 -1.58 14.85
N ASN A 99 -6.59 -0.26 14.82
CA ASN A 99 -7.62 0.76 14.66
C ASN A 99 -7.03 2.06 14.07
N GLN A 100 -7.78 2.71 13.19
CA GLN A 100 -7.57 4.10 12.81
C GLN A 100 -8.27 5.00 13.83
N ASN A 101 -7.54 5.90 14.49
CA ASN A 101 -8.19 6.87 15.37
C ASN A 101 -8.71 8.06 14.56
N GLY A 102 -9.92 8.53 14.88
CA GLY A 102 -10.49 9.72 14.28
C GLY A 102 -9.59 10.96 14.45
N CYS A 103 -9.28 11.65 13.36
CA CYS A 103 -8.42 12.83 13.38
C CYS A 103 -9.13 14.09 13.88
N ALA A 104 -10.45 14.19 13.68
CA ALA A 104 -11.24 15.39 13.93
C ALA A 104 -12.66 15.02 14.34
N SER A 105 -13.45 15.97 14.86
CA SER A 105 -14.80 15.71 15.38
C SER A 105 -15.86 15.25 14.36
N VAL A 106 -15.48 15.04 13.10
CA VAL A 106 -16.31 14.49 12.02
C VAL A 106 -15.74 13.20 11.42
N ASP A 107 -14.51 12.84 11.78
CA ASP A 107 -13.84 11.60 11.44
C ASP A 107 -13.87 10.71 12.69
N ASN A 108 -14.63 9.63 12.66
CA ASN A 108 -14.79 8.75 13.81
C ASN A 108 -13.70 7.66 13.88
N GLY A 109 -12.81 7.57 12.90
CA GLY A 109 -11.90 6.43 12.74
C GLY A 109 -12.62 5.16 12.29
N HIS A 110 -11.89 4.05 12.30
CA HIS A 110 -12.43 2.70 12.06
C HIS A 110 -11.46 1.63 12.55
N ASP A 111 -11.99 0.49 12.99
CA ASP A 111 -11.19 -0.70 13.25
C ASP A 111 -10.40 -1.13 12.01
N ASP A 112 -9.30 -1.87 12.23
CA ASP A 112 -8.57 -2.64 11.20
C ASP A 112 -8.02 -1.84 10.01
N ASP A 113 -7.10 -0.93 10.32
CA ASP A 113 -6.50 -0.05 9.35
C ASP A 113 -5.34 -0.72 8.60
N TRP A 114 -5.38 -0.63 7.27
CA TRP A 114 -4.48 -1.31 6.34
C TRP A 114 -3.91 -0.29 5.35
N GLU A 115 -2.65 0.06 5.53
CA GLU A 115 -1.99 1.11 4.74
C GLU A 115 -0.89 0.54 3.85
N ALA A 116 -0.95 0.89 2.57
CA ALA A 116 -0.16 0.27 1.51
C ALA A 116 0.95 1.16 0.95
N MET A 117 1.99 0.52 0.43
CA MET A 117 2.95 1.14 -0.48
C MET A 117 3.32 0.16 -1.59
N THR A 118 3.26 0.60 -2.84
CA THR A 118 3.58 -0.23 -4.01
C THR A 118 4.86 0.24 -4.67
N LEU A 119 5.86 -0.63 -4.78
CA LEU A 119 7.06 -0.43 -5.59
C LEU A 119 6.78 -0.87 -7.03
N HIS A 120 7.43 -0.21 -7.98
CA HIS A 120 7.62 -0.71 -9.35
C HIS A 120 9.13 -0.85 -9.59
N LEU A 121 9.58 -2.10 -9.72
CA LEU A 121 10.94 -2.46 -10.12
C LEU A 121 10.99 -2.78 -11.62
N VAL A 122 12.10 -2.45 -12.28
CA VAL A 122 12.43 -2.89 -13.64
C VAL A 122 13.86 -3.43 -13.65
N ASP A 123 14.02 -4.68 -14.06
CA ASP A 123 15.28 -5.44 -13.97
C ASP A 123 15.92 -5.35 -12.57
N GLN A 124 15.07 -5.46 -11.54
CA GLN A 124 15.40 -5.32 -10.10
C GLN A 124 15.84 -3.90 -9.66
N ALA A 125 15.90 -2.91 -10.56
CA ALA A 125 16.10 -1.51 -10.18
C ALA A 125 14.78 -0.84 -9.78
N LEU A 126 14.76 -0.09 -8.68
CA LEU A 126 13.57 0.64 -8.22
C LEU A 126 13.31 1.87 -9.11
N PHE A 127 12.16 1.90 -9.79
CA PHE A 127 11.79 2.97 -10.72
C PHE A 127 10.75 3.94 -10.14
N HIS A 128 9.69 3.40 -9.53
CA HIS A 128 8.60 4.21 -8.97
C HIS A 128 8.13 3.66 -7.63
N ILE A 129 7.56 4.54 -6.81
CA ILE A 129 6.99 4.23 -5.51
C ILE A 129 5.63 4.92 -5.40
N THR A 130 4.58 4.15 -5.18
CA THR A 130 3.21 4.63 -4.95
C THR A 130 2.88 4.56 -3.46
N TYR A 131 2.64 5.73 -2.87
CA TYR A 131 2.28 5.91 -1.47
C TYR A 131 0.76 6.03 -1.34
N TRP A 132 0.15 5.22 -0.47
CA TRP A 132 -1.30 5.22 -0.23
C TRP A 132 -1.65 5.99 1.03
N GLN A 133 -2.84 6.60 0.99
CA GLN A 133 -3.38 7.48 2.02
C GLN A 133 -4.88 7.26 2.01
N HIS A 134 -5.35 6.25 2.74
CA HIS A 134 -6.74 5.81 2.72
C HIS A 134 -7.16 5.42 1.28
N ASN A 135 -8.21 6.05 0.76
CA ASN A 135 -8.67 5.93 -0.62
C ASN A 135 -7.77 6.66 -1.64
N GLY A 136 -6.93 7.60 -1.20
CA GLY A 136 -5.98 8.33 -2.04
C GLY A 136 -4.66 7.57 -2.25
N ARG A 137 -3.95 7.89 -3.32
CA ARG A 137 -2.56 7.46 -3.55
C ARG A 137 -1.84 8.41 -4.50
N TYR A 138 -0.52 8.42 -4.50
CA TYR A 138 0.30 9.18 -5.45
C TYR A 138 1.62 8.44 -5.70
N THR A 139 2.14 8.59 -6.90
CA THR A 139 3.34 7.90 -7.36
C THR A 139 4.48 8.88 -7.57
N ARG A 140 5.68 8.52 -7.11
CA ARG A 140 6.92 9.26 -7.28
C ARG A 140 7.94 8.42 -8.02
N LYS A 141 8.89 9.07 -8.70
CA LYS A 141 10.12 8.39 -9.14
C LYS A 141 10.96 8.02 -7.93
N ALA A 142 11.68 6.91 -8.00
CA ALA A 142 12.63 6.52 -6.95
C ALA A 142 13.71 7.58 -6.70
N SER A 143 14.11 8.33 -7.74
CA SER A 143 15.05 9.46 -7.65
C SER A 143 14.57 10.62 -6.77
N ASP A 144 13.26 10.72 -6.52
CA ASP A 144 12.62 11.86 -5.86
C ASP A 144 12.15 11.48 -4.44
N VAL A 145 12.69 10.39 -3.88
CA VAL A 145 12.31 9.76 -2.62
C VAL A 145 13.56 9.48 -1.78
N GLU A 146 13.43 9.63 -0.47
CA GLU A 146 14.48 9.27 0.50
C GLU A 146 14.61 7.75 0.62
N LEU A 147 15.83 7.22 0.45
CA LEU A 147 16.17 5.82 0.63
C LEU A 147 17.24 5.69 1.72
N ASP A 148 17.16 4.62 2.51
CA ASP A 148 18.24 4.17 3.40
C ASP A 148 18.77 2.84 2.85
N GLY A 149 19.88 2.92 2.12
CA GLY A 149 20.32 1.85 1.22
C GLY A 149 19.33 1.66 0.05
N THR A 150 18.81 0.45 -0.09
CA THR A 150 17.76 0.09 -1.06
C THR A 150 16.34 0.26 -0.52
N HIS A 151 16.19 0.51 0.79
CA HIS A 151 14.91 0.58 1.47
C HIS A 151 14.26 1.97 1.33
N PRO A 152 13.05 2.10 0.78
CA PRO A 152 12.37 3.39 0.74
C PRO A 152 11.93 3.84 2.12
N VAL A 153 12.17 5.11 2.43
CA VAL A 153 11.68 5.72 3.67
C VAL A 153 10.20 6.06 3.51
N VAL A 154 9.42 5.69 4.53
CA VAL A 154 7.98 5.91 4.60
C VAL A 154 7.66 6.65 5.87
N TYR A 155 7.11 7.84 5.73
CA TYR A 155 6.67 8.65 6.85
C TYR A 155 5.19 8.34 7.14
N VAL A 156 4.82 8.08 8.40
CA VAL A 156 3.47 7.57 8.78
C VAL A 156 2.61 8.61 9.50
N GLY A 157 1.33 8.72 9.11
CA GLY A 157 0.35 9.61 9.77
C GLY A 157 0.12 9.30 11.25
N LYS A 158 -0.18 10.33 12.08
CA LYS A 158 -0.29 10.16 13.55
C LYS A 158 -1.52 9.35 13.99
N TYR A 159 -2.67 9.70 13.41
CA TYR A 159 -3.98 9.16 13.76
C TYR A 159 -4.49 8.19 12.69
N SER A 160 -4.13 8.49 11.45
CA SER A 160 -4.78 8.01 10.24
C SER A 160 -3.87 7.17 9.33
N HIS A 161 -2.74 6.74 9.88
CA HIS A 161 -1.65 5.86 9.38
C HIS A 161 -1.14 5.95 7.92
N GLY A 162 -1.66 6.84 7.09
CA GLY A 162 -1.27 7.01 5.69
C GLY A 162 0.24 7.15 5.47
N ASN A 163 0.67 6.68 4.32
CA ASN A 163 2.08 6.61 3.93
C ASN A 163 2.48 7.87 3.15
N TYR A 164 3.63 8.45 3.50
CA TYR A 164 4.16 9.68 2.91
C TYR A 164 5.63 9.51 2.50
N HIS A 165 6.00 10.06 1.34
CA HIS A 165 7.39 10.12 0.88
C HIS A 165 8.25 11.18 1.60
N ASP A 166 7.61 12.09 2.34
CA ASP A 166 8.26 13.24 2.96
C ASP A 166 7.60 13.65 4.29
N GLN A 167 8.40 14.29 5.13
CA GLN A 167 8.01 14.87 6.43
C GLN A 167 7.30 16.24 6.34
N ARG A 168 6.65 16.55 5.21
CA ARG A 168 6.08 17.87 4.79
C ARG A 168 6.27 19.03 5.79
N SER A 169 7.14 19.98 5.45
CA SER A 169 7.45 21.18 6.28
C SER A 169 6.27 22.11 6.64
N ARG A 170 5.05 21.86 6.13
CA ARG A 170 3.89 22.76 6.20
C ARG A 170 3.13 22.78 7.53
N SER A 171 3.36 21.85 8.47
CA SER A 171 2.75 21.97 9.80
C SER A 171 3.59 22.87 10.71
N SER A 172 3.45 24.19 10.51
CA SER A 172 4.04 25.22 11.39
C SER A 172 3.28 25.41 12.72
N ALA A 173 2.19 24.67 12.93
CA ALA A 173 1.42 24.64 14.16
C ALA A 173 1.97 23.60 15.15
N ASP A 174 3.15 23.87 15.72
CA ASP A 174 3.65 23.18 16.92
C ASP A 174 3.05 23.78 18.22
N GLY A 175 2.18 24.79 18.08
CA GLY A 175 1.36 25.30 19.18
C GLY A 175 0.13 24.43 19.43
N TRP A 176 -0.40 24.50 20.65
CA TRP A 176 -1.64 23.86 21.13
C TRP A 176 -2.93 24.24 20.38
N THR A 177 -2.80 24.91 19.23
CA THR A 177 -3.90 25.24 18.34
C THR A 177 -4.37 23.99 17.60
N PHE A 178 -5.60 23.57 17.87
CA PHE A 178 -6.35 22.58 17.11
C PHE A 178 -6.69 23.09 15.69
N LEU A 179 -5.68 23.46 14.90
CA LEU A 179 -5.81 23.69 13.46
C LEU A 179 -5.71 22.33 12.78
N THR A 180 -6.88 21.68 12.78
CA THR A 180 -7.10 20.23 12.70
C THR A 180 -6.77 19.62 11.35
N GLY A 181 -5.51 19.24 11.15
CA GLY A 181 -5.23 17.98 10.45
C GLY A 181 -3.95 17.92 9.64
N GLY A 182 -3.31 19.06 9.32
CA GLY A 182 -1.97 19.05 8.72
C GLY A 182 -0.94 18.33 9.60
N TYR A 183 -1.17 18.26 10.91
CA TYR A 183 -0.34 17.59 11.91
C TYR A 183 -0.80 16.16 12.25
N CYS A 184 -2.05 15.81 11.94
CA CYS A 184 -2.68 14.57 12.39
C CYS A 184 -2.69 13.49 11.30
N TYR A 185 -2.93 13.88 10.04
CA TYR A 185 -2.85 12.99 8.90
C TYR A 185 -1.40 12.78 8.42
N TYR A 186 -0.56 13.82 8.48
CA TYR A 186 0.84 13.77 8.00
C TYR A 186 1.83 13.46 9.13
N TRP A 187 3.00 12.96 8.74
CA TRP A 187 4.16 12.86 9.63
C TRP A 187 4.91 14.19 9.74
N LYS A 188 5.09 14.65 10.98
CA LYS A 188 6.15 15.56 11.42
C LYS A 188 6.23 15.41 12.93
N ASP A 189 7.31 14.85 13.47
CA ASP A 189 7.47 14.74 14.92
C ASP A 189 8.33 15.88 15.51
N PRO A 190 7.73 16.91 16.13
CA PRO A 190 8.49 18.00 16.73
C PRO A 190 9.19 17.64 18.05
N ARG A 191 9.05 16.40 18.55
CA ARG A 191 9.60 15.98 19.87
C ARG A 191 10.85 15.11 19.76
N GLY A 192 11.30 14.78 18.56
CA GLY A 192 12.50 13.96 18.33
C GLY A 192 12.40 13.13 17.05
N PRO A 193 13.37 12.23 16.80
CA PRO A 193 13.49 11.47 15.55
C PRO A 193 12.41 10.40 15.33
N GLY A 194 11.36 10.35 16.16
CA GLY A 194 10.32 9.34 16.12
C GLY A 194 10.82 7.95 16.56
N GLU A 195 10.15 6.92 16.04
CA GLU A 195 10.59 5.52 16.07
C GLU A 195 10.81 5.04 14.63
N THR A 196 11.62 4.01 14.43
CA THR A 196 11.79 3.37 13.11
C THR A 196 11.30 1.92 13.16
N TRP A 197 10.50 1.52 12.18
CA TRP A 197 9.98 0.16 11.99
C TRP A 197 10.40 -0.37 10.62
N ALA A 198 11.05 -1.52 10.61
CA ALA A 198 11.56 -2.17 9.40
C ALA A 198 11.75 -3.69 9.62
N ASN A 199 10.90 -4.30 10.46
CA ASN A 199 11.12 -5.65 11.00
C ASN A 199 10.68 -6.76 10.03
N GLY A 200 11.44 -6.93 8.95
CA GLY A 200 11.26 -8.02 7.98
C GLY A 200 9.91 -8.01 7.25
N VAL A 201 9.69 -9.05 6.46
CA VAL A 201 8.49 -9.21 5.64
C VAL A 201 7.80 -10.56 5.89
N ALA A 202 6.48 -10.59 5.71
CA ALA A 202 5.69 -11.83 5.72
C ALA A 202 4.83 -11.92 4.44
N PRO A 203 4.58 -13.12 3.90
CA PRO A 203 3.57 -13.32 2.86
C PRO A 203 2.23 -12.70 3.25
N LEU A 204 1.60 -11.92 2.38
CA LEU A 204 0.24 -11.42 2.63
C LEU A 204 -0.75 -12.57 2.83
N ASN A 205 -0.54 -13.71 2.16
CA ASN A 205 -1.37 -14.91 2.30
C ASN A 205 -1.43 -15.47 3.74
N ASP A 206 -0.44 -15.21 4.59
CA ASP A 206 -0.34 -15.78 5.94
C ASP A 206 -1.41 -15.23 6.91
N ILE A 207 -2.01 -14.08 6.60
CA ILE A 207 -3.11 -13.52 7.42
C ILE A 207 -4.45 -14.23 7.18
N GLY A 208 -4.57 -14.98 6.08
CA GLY A 208 -5.75 -15.75 5.71
C GLY A 208 -6.84 -14.94 4.99
N GLN A 209 -7.51 -15.61 4.05
CA GLN A 209 -8.56 -15.07 3.16
C GLN A 209 -9.74 -14.41 3.87
N GLY A 210 -9.99 -14.72 5.14
CA GLY A 210 -11.06 -14.11 5.95
C GLY A 210 -10.77 -12.70 6.45
N SER A 211 -9.55 -12.18 6.27
CA SER A 211 -9.16 -10.85 6.76
C SER A 211 -9.98 -9.72 6.11
N ILE A 212 -10.40 -8.76 6.92
CA ILE A 212 -11.16 -7.59 6.45
C ILE A 212 -10.18 -6.47 6.10
N PHE A 213 -10.43 -5.82 4.96
CA PHE A 213 -9.74 -4.62 4.51
C PHE A 213 -10.77 -3.49 4.36
N PRO A 214 -11.05 -2.72 5.42
CA PRO A 214 -11.96 -1.58 5.37
C PRO A 214 -11.62 -0.61 4.23
N GLY A 215 -12.64 -0.11 3.52
CA GLY A 215 -12.43 0.77 2.37
C GLY A 215 -11.76 0.12 1.14
N SER A 216 -11.58 -1.20 1.11
CA SER A 216 -10.96 -1.89 -0.03
C SER A 216 -11.57 -3.25 -0.35
N THR A 217 -11.43 -3.66 -1.62
CA THR A 217 -11.37 -5.08 -1.96
C THR A 217 -10.22 -5.71 -1.19
N ASN A 218 -10.45 -6.87 -0.56
CA ASN A 218 -9.39 -7.62 0.09
C ASN A 218 -8.40 -8.13 -1.00
N PRO A 219 -7.11 -7.73 -0.97
CA PRO A 219 -6.10 -8.10 -1.96
C PRO A 219 -5.84 -9.61 -2.09
N LEU A 220 -6.21 -10.41 -1.08
CA LEU A 220 -6.11 -11.87 -1.13
C LEU A 220 -7.12 -12.52 -2.09
N ASN A 221 -8.23 -11.85 -2.42
CA ASN A 221 -9.20 -12.29 -3.43
C ASN A 221 -8.70 -11.90 -4.83
N ARG A 222 -7.48 -12.32 -5.13
CA ARG A 222 -6.56 -11.61 -6.04
C ARG A 222 -6.89 -11.72 -7.52
N ASP A 223 -7.68 -12.71 -7.89
CA ASP A 223 -8.35 -12.85 -9.20
C ASP A 223 -9.25 -11.63 -9.52
N LEU A 224 -9.54 -10.79 -8.51
CA LEU A 224 -10.38 -9.58 -8.58
C LEU A 224 -9.63 -8.26 -8.26
N ARG A 225 -8.34 -8.18 -8.63
CA ARG A 225 -7.63 -6.93 -9.05
C ARG A 225 -7.00 -6.02 -7.95
N PRO A 226 -5.81 -6.35 -7.40
CA PRO A 226 -5.05 -5.44 -6.53
C PRO A 226 -4.41 -4.24 -7.27
N HIS A 227 -4.04 -4.40 -8.54
CA HIS A 227 -3.28 -3.39 -9.31
C HIS A 227 -4.14 -2.51 -10.24
N GLU A 228 -5.47 -2.65 -10.21
CA GLU A 228 -6.40 -1.79 -10.97
C GLU A 228 -6.61 -0.40 -10.35
N ARG A 229 -6.16 -0.18 -9.11
CA ARG A 229 -6.23 1.15 -8.51
C ARG A 229 -5.29 2.08 -9.27
N GLY A 230 -5.81 3.23 -9.71
CA GLY A 230 -5.05 4.26 -10.43
C GLY A 230 -3.80 4.74 -9.67
N VAL A 231 -2.74 5.12 -10.40
CA VAL A 231 -1.49 5.71 -9.87
C VAL A 231 -1.72 7.00 -9.08
N CYS A 232 -2.91 7.59 -9.22
CA CYS A 232 -3.38 8.71 -8.43
C CYS A 232 -4.92 8.72 -8.35
N ARG A 233 -5.47 9.80 -7.77
CA ARG A 233 -6.90 10.13 -7.80
C ARG A 233 -7.06 11.64 -7.93
N THR A 234 -7.99 12.10 -8.77
CA THR A 234 -8.33 13.52 -8.85
C THR A 234 -9.29 13.98 -7.75
N ASP A 235 -10.02 13.04 -7.11
CA ASP A 235 -11.10 13.25 -6.15
C ASP A 235 -10.77 12.87 -4.68
N GLY A 236 -9.62 12.25 -4.42
CA GLY A 236 -9.27 11.69 -3.09
C GLY A 236 -8.85 12.71 -2.02
N GLY A 237 -9.14 12.42 -0.75
CA GLY A 237 -8.58 13.03 0.48
C GLY A 237 -8.29 14.54 0.53
N LYS A 238 -9.20 15.36 1.10
CA LYS A 238 -9.20 16.85 1.12
C LYS A 238 -8.11 17.49 1.98
N VAL A 239 -8.24 18.81 2.17
CA VAL A 239 -7.68 19.54 3.32
C VAL A 239 -8.63 20.66 3.79
N ILE A 240 -9.72 20.37 4.54
CA ILE A 240 -10.51 21.43 5.22
C ILE A 240 -9.92 21.64 6.62
N GLY A 241 -9.28 22.80 6.86
CA GLY A 241 -8.60 23.07 8.13
C GLY A 241 -7.43 22.11 8.46
N GLY A 242 -7.07 21.24 7.52
CA GLY A 242 -6.12 20.15 7.70
C GLY A 242 -6.71 18.75 7.53
N ILE A 243 -8.04 18.59 7.60
CA ILE A 243 -8.70 17.27 7.56
C ILE A 243 -8.62 16.66 6.15
N ILE A 244 -8.10 15.44 6.02
CA ILE A 244 -8.08 14.68 4.76
C ILE A 244 -9.34 13.83 4.60
N ASP A 245 -10.39 14.40 3.99
CA ASP A 245 -11.58 13.65 3.56
C ASP A 245 -12.15 14.16 2.21
N GLY A 246 -11.75 13.54 1.09
CA GLY A 246 -12.12 13.83 -0.32
C GLY A 246 -11.65 15.17 -0.96
N THR A 247 -10.69 15.20 -1.89
CA THR A 247 -10.14 16.30 -2.74
C THR A 247 -8.82 17.10 -2.41
N GLU A 248 -7.68 16.48 -2.08
CA GLU A 248 -6.35 16.91 -2.60
C GLU A 248 -6.10 16.03 -3.81
N ASN A 249 -6.25 16.58 -5.01
CA ASN A 249 -5.97 15.87 -6.26
C ASN A 249 -4.53 15.34 -6.22
N THR A 250 -4.37 14.06 -5.94
CA THR A 250 -3.08 13.46 -5.66
C THR A 250 -2.25 13.33 -6.93
N CYS A 251 -2.90 13.33 -8.11
CA CYS A 251 -2.25 13.44 -9.41
C CYS A 251 -1.44 14.73 -9.55
N GLN A 252 -1.74 15.80 -8.79
CA GLN A 252 -0.90 17.00 -8.77
C GLN A 252 0.52 16.72 -8.20
N ARG A 253 0.64 15.74 -7.29
CA ARG A 253 1.91 15.28 -6.69
C ARG A 253 2.72 14.34 -7.59
N ASN A 254 2.06 13.71 -8.56
CA ASN A 254 2.70 12.77 -9.49
C ASN A 254 3.58 13.51 -10.52
N PRO A 255 4.61 12.85 -11.09
CA PRO A 255 5.23 13.27 -12.35
C PRO A 255 4.19 13.49 -13.46
N SER A 256 4.48 14.35 -14.43
CA SER A 256 3.53 14.74 -15.49
C SER A 256 2.93 13.58 -16.30
N TYR A 257 3.70 12.51 -16.51
CA TYR A 257 3.29 11.30 -17.22
C TYR A 257 2.51 10.29 -16.35
N LEU A 258 2.31 10.60 -15.07
CA LEU A 258 1.56 9.79 -14.09
C LEU A 258 0.34 10.56 -13.53
N LYS A 259 -0.18 11.55 -14.26
CA LYS A 259 -1.30 12.41 -13.80
C LYS A 259 -2.69 11.96 -14.23
N ASP A 260 -2.79 10.84 -14.93
CA ASP A 260 -4.07 10.22 -15.29
C ASP A 260 -4.50 9.26 -14.18
N GLU A 261 -5.72 9.43 -13.67
CA GLU A 261 -6.30 8.55 -12.64
C GLU A 261 -6.80 7.22 -13.21
N ASN A 262 -6.98 7.14 -14.53
CA ASN A 262 -7.32 5.90 -15.24
C ASN A 262 -6.09 5.02 -15.49
N LEU A 263 -4.88 5.59 -15.43
CA LEU A 263 -3.64 4.84 -15.49
C LEU A 263 -3.50 4.02 -14.20
N THR A 264 -3.65 2.71 -14.30
CA THR A 264 -3.57 1.76 -13.19
C THR A 264 -2.13 1.50 -12.74
N LEU A 265 -1.94 0.86 -11.59
CA LEU A 265 -0.61 0.38 -11.20
C LEU A 265 -0.05 -0.64 -12.21
N GLN A 266 -0.90 -1.45 -12.84
CA GLN A 266 -0.47 -2.37 -13.90
C GLN A 266 -0.03 -1.62 -15.17
N ASP A 267 -0.67 -0.51 -15.53
CA ASP A 267 -0.27 0.28 -16.70
C ASP A 267 1.14 0.87 -16.55
N MET A 268 1.64 1.01 -15.31
CA MET A 268 3.02 1.44 -15.06
C MET A 268 4.07 0.53 -15.68
N LEU A 269 3.75 -0.76 -15.88
CA LEU A 269 4.66 -1.74 -16.50
C LEU A 269 4.88 -1.46 -17.99
N TYR A 270 3.92 -0.81 -18.65
CA TYR A 270 3.97 -0.44 -20.07
C TYR A 270 4.35 1.03 -20.31
N LEU A 271 4.72 1.77 -19.25
CA LEU A 271 5.30 3.10 -19.40
C LEU A 271 6.70 2.98 -19.99
N ASP A 272 6.76 3.12 -21.31
CA ASP A 272 7.93 2.90 -22.16
C ASP A 272 9.12 3.79 -21.72
N ILE A 273 9.96 3.23 -20.85
CA ILE A 273 11.19 3.83 -20.35
C ILE A 273 12.34 3.50 -21.31
N TYR A 274 12.42 4.35 -22.34
CA TYR A 274 13.57 4.55 -23.21
C TYR A 274 14.87 4.76 -22.40
#